data_AF-A0A3A0CTX0-F1
#
_entry.id   AF-A0A3A0CTX0-F1
#
_cell.length_a   1.000
_cell.length_b   1.000
_cell.length_c   1.000
_cell.angle_alpha   90.00
_cell.angle_beta   90.00
_cell.angle_gamma   90.00
#
_symmetry.space_group_name_H-M   'P 1'
#
loop_
_entity.id
_entity.type
_entity.pdbx_description
1 polymer ?
#
loop_
_entity_poly.entity_id
_entity_poly.type
_entity_poly.pdbx_seq_one_letter_code
_entity_poly.pdbx_strand_id
1 'polypeptide(L)'
;MNKTCLAVAVLIFAAATVTFASEEIMVKKILLNGKTKTVSIAAHNEKGALFLEAQRLAQALGFALKRQSGLAILCTETACLPFTIGEKEAREKDGQLFISAAAFFTSVGSTWEFDEKAGALAIDLPDELPTSNAPVDVTVGSTAPGFLVTAADGKEIRLADFRGKKNVVLEFFRSGSW
;
A
#
# COMPACT_ATOMS: atom_id res chain seq x y z
N MET A 1 -66.88 3.48 30.07
CA MET A 1 -66.03 3.64 28.87
C MET A 1 -64.73 4.32 29.30
N ASN A 2 -63.73 3.54 29.76
CA ASN A 2 -62.42 4.09 30.13
C ASN A 2 -61.40 3.73 29.06
N LYS A 3 -60.90 4.74 28.36
CA LYS A 3 -59.82 4.62 27.38
C LYS A 3 -58.49 4.65 28.12
N THR A 4 -57.84 3.51 28.23
CA THR A 4 -56.46 3.39 28.71
C THR A 4 -55.53 3.76 27.56
N CYS A 5 -54.88 4.91 27.63
CA CYS A 5 -53.80 5.28 26.73
C CYS A 5 -52.55 4.46 27.07
N LEU A 6 -52.14 3.58 26.16
CA LEU A 6 -50.90 2.82 26.22
C LEU A 6 -49.76 3.73 25.75
N ALA A 7 -48.94 4.23 26.67
CA ALA A 7 -47.72 4.98 26.33
C ALA A 7 -46.63 3.99 25.88
N VAL A 8 -46.29 4.02 24.59
CA VAL A 8 -45.18 3.25 24.03
C VAL A 8 -43.88 4.01 24.35
N ALA A 9 -43.10 3.47 25.29
CA ALA A 9 -41.77 3.97 25.58
C ALA A 9 -40.79 3.52 24.47
N VAL A 10 -40.38 4.46 23.61
CA VAL A 10 -39.35 4.24 22.60
C VAL A 10 -37.99 4.36 23.28
N LEU A 11 -37.34 3.22 23.52
CA LEU A 11 -35.95 3.14 23.97
C LEU A 11 -35.02 3.48 22.79
N ILE A 12 -34.51 4.71 22.77
CA ILE A 12 -33.45 5.12 21.84
C ILE A 12 -32.12 4.58 22.39
N PHE A 13 -31.61 3.51 21.79
CA PHE A 13 -30.23 3.09 22.00
C PHE A 13 -29.30 4.11 21.35
N ALA A 14 -28.69 4.98 22.15
CA ALA A 14 -27.59 5.82 21.71
C ALA A 14 -26.38 4.92 21.42
N ALA A 15 -26.10 4.67 20.15
CA ALA A 15 -24.88 4.00 19.74
C ALA A 15 -23.70 4.90 20.10
N ALA A 16 -22.98 4.55 21.18
CA ALA A 16 -21.72 5.20 21.52
C ALA A 16 -20.70 4.83 20.44
N THR A 17 -20.52 5.71 19.46
CA THR A 17 -19.41 5.61 18.51
C THR A 17 -18.13 5.85 19.29
N VAL A 18 -17.39 4.78 19.56
CA VAL A 18 -16.02 4.86 20.09
C VAL A 18 -15.14 5.41 18.97
N THR A 19 -14.94 6.72 18.96
CA THR A 19 -13.94 7.37 18.12
C THR A 19 -12.56 7.06 18.71
N PHE A 20 -11.91 6.04 18.17
CA PHE A 20 -10.47 5.85 18.38
C PHE A 20 -9.77 7.02 17.71
N ALA A 21 -9.40 8.04 18.49
CA ALA A 21 -8.50 9.09 18.05
C ALA A 21 -7.16 8.42 17.72
N SER A 22 -6.91 8.12 16.44
CA SER A 22 -5.59 7.64 16.05
C SER A 22 -4.64 8.81 16.22
N GLU A 23 -3.66 8.66 17.10
CA GLU A 23 -2.62 9.66 17.30
C GLU A 23 -1.89 9.86 15.97
N GLU A 24 -2.02 11.06 15.41
CA GLU A 24 -1.35 11.42 14.16
C GLU A 24 0.10 11.74 14.48
N ILE A 25 0.99 10.87 14.04
CA ILE A 25 2.43 10.97 14.28
C ILE A 25 3.02 11.77 13.12
N MET A 26 3.87 12.74 13.42
CA MET A 26 4.58 13.50 12.39
C MET A 26 6.04 13.09 12.33
N VAL A 27 6.46 12.54 11.19
CA VAL A 27 7.89 12.34 10.90
C VAL A 27 8.48 13.68 10.47
N LYS A 28 9.38 14.21 11.29
CA LYS A 28 10.01 15.53 11.12
C LYS A 28 11.37 15.45 10.46
N LYS A 29 12.03 14.30 10.56
CA LYS A 29 13.39 14.10 10.06
C LYS A 29 13.53 12.71 9.47
N ILE A 30 14.24 12.62 8.36
CA ILE A 30 14.73 11.37 7.81
C ILE A 30 16.25 11.39 7.84
N LEU A 31 16.87 10.30 8.30
CA LEU A 31 18.29 10.05 8.13
C LEU A 31 18.45 9.07 6.97
N LEU A 32 18.91 9.56 5.82
CA LEU A 32 19.18 8.77 4.60
C LEU A 32 20.67 8.51 4.48
N ASN A 33 21.10 7.26 4.65
CA ASN A 33 22.50 6.85 4.51
C ASN A 33 23.44 7.76 5.34
N GLY A 34 23.04 8.02 6.59
CA GLY A 34 23.73 8.91 7.53
C GLY A 34 23.51 10.42 7.32
N LYS A 35 22.84 10.85 6.25
CA LYS A 35 22.54 12.27 5.98
C LYS A 35 21.15 12.64 6.49
N THR A 36 21.07 13.66 7.33
CA THR A 36 19.79 14.14 7.85
C THR A 36 19.10 15.08 6.86
N LYS A 37 17.82 14.83 6.59
CA LYS A 37 16.91 15.68 5.80
C LYS A 37 15.68 15.99 6.64
N THR A 38 15.35 17.27 6.78
CA THR A 38 14.10 17.70 7.42
C THR A 38 12.93 17.44 6.48
N VAL A 39 11.89 16.80 6.97
CA VAL A 39 10.67 16.49 6.21
C VAL A 39 9.44 16.71 7.08
N SER A 40 8.25 16.63 6.48
CA SER A 40 6.99 16.63 7.20
C SER A 40 6.11 15.56 6.56
N ILE A 41 6.18 14.34 7.09
CA ILE A 41 5.41 13.19 6.59
C ILE A 41 4.42 12.81 7.67
N ALA A 42 3.13 12.85 7.34
CA ALA A 42 2.10 12.31 8.23
C ALA A 42 2.27 10.81 8.36
N ALA A 43 2.16 10.30 9.58
CA ALA A 43 2.27 8.90 9.90
C ALA A 43 1.20 8.51 10.91
N HIS A 44 0.82 7.26 10.90
CA HIS A 44 -0.02 6.71 11.96
C HIS A 44 0.36 5.28 12.24
N ASN A 45 0.12 4.86 13.48
CA ASN A 45 0.28 3.49 13.90
C ASN A 45 -1.09 2.79 13.88
N GLU A 46 -1.19 1.69 13.14
CA GLU A 46 -2.36 0.82 13.18
C GLU A 46 -1.90 -0.58 13.58
N LYS A 47 -2.33 -1.06 14.76
CA LYS A 47 -2.05 -2.41 15.26
C LYS A 47 -0.56 -2.76 15.29
N GLY A 48 0.29 -1.78 15.62
CA GLY A 48 1.75 -1.95 15.67
C GLY A 48 2.45 -1.79 14.32
N ALA A 49 1.71 -1.54 13.23
CA ALA A 49 2.29 -1.23 11.92
C ALA A 49 2.34 0.29 11.70
N LEU A 50 3.52 0.78 11.32
CA LEU A 50 3.71 2.18 10.94
C LEU A 50 3.32 2.39 9.47
N PHE A 51 2.43 3.34 9.25
CA PHE A 51 1.99 3.78 7.93
C PHE A 51 2.44 5.22 7.69
N LEU A 52 3.03 5.48 6.53
CA LEU A 52 3.60 6.77 6.14
C LEU A 52 2.83 7.33 4.95
N GLU A 53 2.57 8.64 4.95
CA GLU A 53 1.91 9.31 3.82
C GLU A 53 2.74 9.15 2.54
N ALA A 54 2.16 8.46 1.56
CA ALA A 54 2.86 7.99 0.36
C ALA A 54 3.42 9.14 -0.48
N GLN A 55 2.65 10.22 -0.65
CA GLN A 55 3.04 11.35 -1.50
C GLN A 55 4.26 12.08 -0.93
N ARG A 56 4.27 12.35 0.38
CA ARG A 56 5.39 13.04 1.04
C ARG A 56 6.61 12.14 1.16
N LEU A 57 6.41 10.86 1.43
CA LEU A 57 7.50 9.88 1.42
C LEU A 57 8.15 9.82 0.03
N ALA A 58 7.35 9.68 -1.02
CA ALA A 58 7.82 9.65 -2.40
C ALA A 58 8.64 10.91 -2.74
N GLN A 59 8.10 12.09 -2.43
CA GLN A 59 8.81 13.36 -2.64
C GLN A 59 10.12 13.45 -1.82
N ALA A 60 10.12 12.97 -0.58
CA ALA A 60 11.30 12.98 0.27
C ALA A 60 12.43 12.10 -0.28
N LEU A 61 12.07 10.96 -0.86
CA LEU A 61 12.99 9.94 -1.36
C LEU A 61 13.28 10.04 -2.87
N GLY A 62 12.61 10.94 -3.60
CA GLY A 62 12.80 11.12 -5.04
C GLY A 62 12.02 10.13 -5.93
N PHE A 63 10.92 9.59 -5.43
CA PHE A 63 10.00 8.74 -6.19
C PHE A 63 8.82 9.55 -6.74
N ALA A 64 8.31 9.14 -7.90
CA ALA A 64 7.02 9.54 -8.43
C ALA A 64 5.93 8.56 -7.97
N LEU A 65 4.87 9.05 -7.35
CA LEU A 65 3.71 8.24 -7.00
C LEU A 65 2.69 8.25 -8.14
N LYS A 66 2.27 7.06 -8.57
CA LYS A 66 1.16 6.85 -9.52
C LYS A 66 0.10 5.96 -8.88
N ARG A 67 -1.16 6.13 -9.31
CA ARG A 67 -2.27 5.24 -8.91
C ARG A 67 -2.86 4.61 -10.16
N GLN A 68 -3.08 3.30 -10.13
CA GLN A 68 -3.65 2.56 -11.26
C GLN A 68 -4.35 1.29 -10.77
N SER A 69 -5.64 1.15 -11.09
CA SER A 69 -6.43 -0.07 -10.85
C SER A 69 -6.30 -0.67 -9.44
N GLY A 70 -6.42 0.16 -8.40
CA GLY A 70 -6.29 -0.28 -7.00
C GLY A 70 -4.86 -0.49 -6.50
N LEU A 71 -3.86 -0.12 -7.30
CA LEU A 71 -2.45 -0.11 -6.92
C LEU A 71 -1.96 1.32 -6.71
N ALA A 72 -1.08 1.44 -5.72
CA ALA A 72 -0.16 2.57 -5.59
C ALA A 72 1.20 2.15 -6.12
N ILE A 73 1.76 2.92 -7.04
CA ILE A 73 3.02 2.57 -7.70
C ILE A 73 4.02 3.69 -7.43
N LEU A 74 5.10 3.38 -6.74
CA LEU A 74 6.22 4.30 -6.50
C LEU A 74 7.32 4.04 -7.53
N CYS A 75 7.61 5.02 -8.38
CA CYS A 75 8.59 4.89 -9.45
C CYS A 75 9.80 5.80 -9.26
N THR A 76 10.98 5.31 -9.56
CA THR A 76 12.17 6.12 -9.89
C THR A 76 12.31 6.21 -11.41
N GLU A 77 13.44 6.75 -11.88
CA GLU A 77 13.80 6.73 -13.30
C GLU A 77 14.01 5.30 -13.83
N THR A 78 14.39 4.36 -12.96
CA THR A 78 14.85 3.02 -13.35
C THR A 78 13.97 1.87 -12.86
N ALA A 79 13.08 2.11 -11.90
CA ALA A 79 12.27 1.06 -11.28
C ALA A 79 10.89 1.56 -10.85
N CYS A 80 9.92 0.66 -10.72
CA CYS A 80 8.62 0.93 -10.12
C CYS A 80 8.26 -0.17 -9.12
N LEU A 81 7.70 0.23 -7.97
CA LEU A 81 7.33 -0.62 -6.86
C LEU A 81 5.82 -0.54 -6.67
N PRO A 82 5.07 -1.62 -6.97
CA PRO A 82 3.63 -1.66 -6.76
C PRO A 82 3.28 -2.02 -5.31
N PHE A 83 2.22 -1.41 -4.79
CA PHE A 83 1.63 -1.68 -3.48
C PHE A 83 0.11 -1.80 -3.62
N THR A 84 -0.47 -2.83 -3.02
CA THR A 84 -1.91 -3.09 -3.10
C THR A 84 -2.67 -2.20 -2.12
N ILE A 85 -3.63 -1.41 -2.62
CA ILE A 85 -4.46 -0.53 -1.79
C ILE A 85 -5.58 -1.34 -1.14
N GLY A 86 -5.79 -1.15 0.16
CA GLY A 86 -6.84 -1.81 0.95
C GLY A 86 -6.36 -3.02 1.76
N GLU A 87 -5.10 -3.42 1.60
CA GLU A 87 -4.53 -4.56 2.33
C GLU A 87 -3.60 -4.12 3.48
N LYS A 88 -2.53 -4.89 3.73
CA LYS A 88 -1.49 -4.61 4.72
C LYS A 88 -0.44 -3.61 4.21
N GLU A 89 -0.39 -3.40 2.90
CA GLU A 89 0.66 -2.65 2.22
C GLU A 89 0.34 -1.17 2.08
N ALA A 90 -0.89 -0.83 1.66
CA ALA A 90 -1.31 0.56 1.49
C ALA A 90 -2.79 0.77 1.85
N ARG A 91 -3.12 1.97 2.33
CA ARG A 91 -4.47 2.33 2.80
C ARG A 91 -4.81 3.76 2.44
N GLU A 92 -6.08 3.99 2.16
CA GLU A 92 -6.60 5.34 2.06
C GLU A 92 -7.23 5.76 3.38
N LYS A 93 -6.90 6.97 3.83
CA LYS A 93 -7.47 7.60 5.01
C LYS A 93 -7.57 9.09 4.75
N ASP A 94 -8.76 9.65 4.92
CA ASP A 94 -9.03 11.08 4.72
C ASP A 94 -8.59 11.60 3.33
N GLY A 95 -8.75 10.76 2.30
CA GLY A 95 -8.34 11.06 0.92
C GLY A 95 -6.83 10.97 0.65
N GLN A 96 -6.03 10.72 1.68
CA GLN A 96 -4.59 10.52 1.59
C GLN A 96 -4.25 9.04 1.51
N LEU A 97 -3.22 8.71 0.73
CA LEU A 97 -2.69 7.36 0.64
C LEU A 97 -1.55 7.20 1.64
N PHE A 98 -1.60 6.17 2.44
CA PHE A 98 -0.54 5.76 3.34
C PHE A 98 0.01 4.39 2.93
N ILE A 99 1.32 4.24 2.99
CA ILE A 99 2.03 2.97 2.70
C ILE A 99 2.68 2.48 3.99
N SER A 100 2.61 1.17 4.23
CA SER A 100 3.30 0.51 5.33
C SER A 100 4.80 0.71 5.18
N ALA A 101 5.44 1.28 6.21
CA ALA A 101 6.89 1.44 6.26
C ALA A 101 7.59 0.09 6.08
N ALA A 102 7.13 -0.94 6.79
CA ALA A 102 7.68 -2.28 6.70
C ALA A 102 7.61 -2.84 5.27
N ALA A 103 6.46 -2.74 4.60
CA ALA A 103 6.31 -3.23 3.23
C ALA A 103 7.21 -2.45 2.26
N PHE A 104 7.21 -1.11 2.34
CA PHE A 104 8.05 -0.27 1.49
C PHE A 104 9.54 -0.59 1.62
N PHE A 105 10.07 -0.55 2.85
CA PHE A 105 11.50 -0.74 3.09
C PHE A 105 11.97 -2.17 2.83
N THR A 106 11.11 -3.17 3.05
CA THR A 106 11.38 -4.55 2.63
C THR A 106 11.48 -4.63 1.10
N SER A 107 10.57 -3.99 0.36
CA SER A 107 10.57 -4.00 -1.11
C SER A 107 11.79 -3.32 -1.73
N VAL A 108 12.35 -2.30 -1.07
CA VAL A 108 13.59 -1.65 -1.52
C VAL A 108 14.86 -2.29 -0.94
N GLY A 109 14.74 -3.37 -0.17
CA GLY A 109 15.89 -4.05 0.45
C GLY A 109 16.64 -3.19 1.46
N SER A 110 15.94 -2.30 2.16
CA SER A 110 16.52 -1.32 3.08
C SER A 110 16.21 -1.65 4.53
N THR A 111 17.14 -1.35 5.43
CA THR A 111 16.86 -1.36 6.87
C THR A 111 16.29 -0.01 7.29
N TRP A 112 15.37 -0.02 8.25
CA TRP A 112 14.75 1.21 8.75
C TRP A 112 14.47 1.12 10.25
N GLU A 113 14.50 2.26 10.91
CA GLU A 113 14.17 2.42 12.33
C GLU A 113 13.39 3.72 12.52
N PHE A 114 12.33 3.66 13.32
CA PHE A 114 11.52 4.83 13.65
C PHE A 114 11.61 5.16 15.14
N ASP A 115 12.21 6.31 15.45
CA ASP A 115 12.18 6.91 16.78
C ASP A 115 10.94 7.81 16.89
N GLU A 116 9.89 7.26 17.49
CA GLU A 116 8.62 7.95 17.71
C GLU A 116 8.76 9.21 18.56
N LYS A 117 9.65 9.19 19.57
CA LYS A 117 9.85 10.34 20.45
C LYS A 117 10.54 11.49 19.72
N ALA A 118 11.53 11.17 18.90
CA ALA A 118 12.22 12.15 18.08
C ALA A 118 11.44 12.54 16.82
N GLY A 119 10.43 11.75 16.42
CA GLY A 119 9.79 11.86 15.12
C GLY A 119 10.80 11.68 13.98
N ALA A 120 11.76 10.77 14.16
CA ALA A 120 12.89 10.57 13.25
C ALA A 120 12.84 9.18 12.63
N LEU A 121 12.97 9.13 11.30
CA LEU A 121 13.00 7.89 10.53
C LEU A 121 14.41 7.70 9.97
N ALA A 122 15.15 6.73 10.50
CA ALA A 122 16.45 6.34 9.96
C ALA A 122 16.25 5.27 8.89
N ILE A 123 16.86 5.47 7.73
CA ILE A 123 16.77 4.59 6.56
C ILE A 123 18.16 4.43 5.98
N ASP A 124 18.55 3.19 5.77
CA ASP A 124 19.74 2.85 4.99
C ASP A 124 19.29 2.28 3.64
N LEU A 125 19.21 3.16 2.65
CA LEU A 125 18.85 2.81 1.28
C LEU A 125 20.09 2.27 0.55
N PRO A 126 19.98 1.16 -0.19
CA PRO A 126 21.08 0.71 -1.04
C PRO A 126 21.37 1.77 -2.11
N ASP A 127 22.64 1.87 -2.52
CA ASP A 127 23.07 2.80 -3.59
C ASP A 127 22.33 2.54 -4.91
N GLU A 128 21.92 1.29 -5.14
CA GLU A 128 21.07 0.87 -6.24
C GLU A 128 19.78 0.26 -5.68
N LEU A 129 18.64 0.87 -6.02
CA LEU A 129 17.34 0.27 -5.72
C LEU A 129 17.18 -1.02 -6.54
N PRO A 130 16.50 -2.04 -5.99
CA PRO A 130 16.21 -3.24 -6.75
C PRO A 130 15.44 -2.84 -8.00
N THR A 131 16.09 -2.97 -9.15
CA THR A 131 15.40 -2.75 -10.42
C THR A 131 14.34 -3.85 -10.54
N SER A 132 13.13 -3.49 -10.97
CA SER A 132 12.06 -4.46 -11.26
C SER A 132 12.46 -5.48 -12.34
N ASN A 133 13.64 -5.32 -12.94
CA ASN A 133 14.26 -6.23 -13.89
C ASN A 133 15.11 -7.32 -13.21
N ALA A 134 15.22 -7.34 -11.87
CA ALA A 134 15.72 -8.51 -11.19
C ALA A 134 14.88 -9.70 -11.69
N PRO A 135 15.50 -10.70 -12.35
CA PRO A 135 14.74 -11.81 -12.91
C PRO A 135 13.96 -12.44 -11.76
N VAL A 136 12.63 -12.30 -11.83
CA VAL A 136 11.75 -13.10 -10.99
C VAL A 136 12.09 -14.53 -11.35
N ASP A 137 12.66 -15.28 -10.41
CA ASP A 137 13.02 -16.67 -10.64
C ASP A 137 11.72 -17.49 -10.70
N VAL A 138 11.12 -17.51 -11.90
CA VAL A 138 9.88 -18.24 -12.16
C VAL A 138 10.25 -19.69 -12.38
N THR A 139 10.29 -20.47 -11.31
CA THR A 139 10.44 -21.93 -11.41
C THR A 139 9.12 -22.59 -11.81
N VAL A 140 9.20 -23.71 -12.54
CA VAL A 140 8.02 -24.54 -12.84
C VAL A 140 7.34 -24.95 -11.53
N GLY A 141 6.04 -24.64 -11.40
CA GLY A 141 5.25 -24.89 -10.18
C GLY A 141 5.12 -23.68 -9.25
N SER A 142 5.82 -22.58 -9.50
CA SER A 142 5.60 -21.32 -8.78
C SER A 142 4.17 -20.81 -8.95
N THR A 143 3.63 -20.22 -7.89
CA THR A 143 2.25 -19.69 -7.92
C THR A 143 2.15 -18.52 -8.89
N ALA A 144 1.22 -18.59 -9.85
CA ALA A 144 0.97 -17.52 -10.81
C ALA A 144 0.63 -16.20 -10.08
N PRO A 145 1.32 -15.08 -10.35
CA PRO A 145 1.04 -13.80 -9.72
C PRO A 145 -0.38 -13.30 -10.02
N GLY A 146 -0.95 -12.51 -9.12
CA GLY A 146 -2.35 -12.05 -9.21
C GLY A 146 -2.60 -10.84 -10.08
N PHE A 147 -1.78 -10.56 -11.11
CA PHE A 147 -1.97 -9.38 -11.96
C PHE A 147 -3.16 -9.54 -12.91
N LEU A 148 -3.79 -8.41 -13.21
CA LEU A 148 -4.84 -8.29 -14.21
C LEU A 148 -4.20 -8.19 -15.60
N VAL A 149 -4.78 -8.91 -16.55
CA VAL A 149 -4.39 -8.89 -17.96
C VAL A 149 -5.61 -8.70 -18.82
N THR A 150 -5.48 -7.94 -19.90
CA THR A 150 -6.53 -7.83 -20.91
C THR A 150 -6.45 -9.03 -21.83
N ALA A 151 -7.53 -9.81 -21.91
CA ALA A 151 -7.67 -10.94 -22.81
C ALA A 151 -7.87 -10.48 -24.27
N ALA A 152 -7.78 -11.42 -25.22
CA ALA A 152 -7.95 -11.13 -26.64
C ALA A 152 -9.34 -10.59 -27.01
N ASP A 153 -10.36 -10.84 -26.16
CA ASP A 153 -11.71 -10.29 -26.32
C ASP A 153 -11.91 -8.93 -25.63
N GLY A 154 -10.83 -8.34 -25.09
CA GLY A 154 -10.85 -7.06 -24.39
C GLY A 154 -11.27 -7.12 -22.93
N LYS A 155 -11.62 -8.30 -22.39
CA LYS A 155 -11.99 -8.43 -20.97
C LYS A 155 -10.76 -8.43 -20.06
N GLU A 156 -10.87 -7.81 -18.89
CA GLU A 156 -9.87 -7.98 -17.83
C GLU A 156 -10.04 -9.35 -17.18
N ILE A 157 -8.96 -10.12 -17.12
CA ILE A 157 -8.87 -11.40 -16.44
C ILE A 157 -7.78 -11.33 -15.35
N ARG A 158 -8.00 -11.97 -14.21
CA ARG A 158 -6.98 -12.10 -13.18
C ARG A 158 -6.30 -13.46 -13.32
N LEU A 159 -4.97 -13.49 -13.50
CA LEU A 159 -4.28 -14.78 -13.67
C LEU A 159 -4.41 -15.72 -12.47
N ALA A 160 -4.61 -15.17 -11.27
CA ALA A 160 -4.84 -15.96 -10.07
C ALA A 160 -6.14 -16.80 -10.12
N ASP A 161 -7.14 -16.41 -10.93
CA ASP A 161 -8.41 -17.14 -11.05
C ASP A 161 -8.24 -18.49 -11.75
N PHE A 162 -7.11 -18.66 -12.44
CA PHE A 162 -6.74 -19.90 -13.14
C PHE A 162 -5.94 -20.86 -12.26
N ARG A 163 -5.63 -20.50 -11.00
CA ARG A 163 -4.95 -21.40 -10.06
C ARG A 163 -5.77 -22.67 -9.81
N GLY A 164 -5.12 -23.83 -9.85
CA GLY A 164 -5.76 -25.13 -9.64
C GLY A 164 -6.58 -25.65 -10.82
N LYS A 165 -6.68 -24.90 -11.92
CA LYS A 165 -7.26 -25.40 -13.18
C LYS A 165 -6.22 -26.30 -13.86
N LYS A 166 -6.61 -27.50 -14.29
CA LYS A 166 -5.68 -28.53 -14.78
C LYS A 166 -4.98 -28.18 -16.09
N ASN A 167 -5.62 -27.42 -16.97
CA ASN A 167 -5.12 -27.10 -18.31
C ASN A 167 -5.31 -25.61 -18.56
N VAL A 168 -4.29 -24.81 -18.25
CA VAL A 168 -4.27 -23.37 -18.54
C VAL A 168 -3.12 -23.13 -19.51
N VAL A 169 -3.46 -22.71 -20.73
CA VAL A 169 -2.47 -22.26 -21.72
C VAL A 169 -2.54 -20.75 -21.73
N LEU A 170 -1.41 -20.11 -21.43
CA LEU A 170 -1.25 -18.66 -21.57
C LEU A 170 -0.50 -18.40 -22.86
N GLU A 171 -1.17 -17.71 -23.78
CA GLU A 171 -0.58 -17.26 -25.05
C GLU A 171 -0.46 -15.74 -25.02
N PHE A 172 0.77 -15.25 -25.12
CA PHE A 172 1.07 -13.82 -25.10
C PHE A 172 1.29 -13.33 -26.52
N PHE A 173 0.31 -12.59 -27.05
CA PHE A 173 0.41 -11.95 -28.36
C PHE A 173 0.98 -10.54 -28.21
N ARG A 174 2.01 -10.22 -29.00
CA ARG A 174 2.58 -8.89 -29.04
C ARG A 174 1.92 -8.10 -30.17
N SER A 175 1.28 -6.97 -29.85
CA SER A 175 0.69 -6.09 -30.86
C SER A 175 1.73 -5.09 -31.38
N GLY A 176 2.25 -5.26 -32.60
CA GLY A 176 3.14 -4.32 -33.27
C GLY A 176 3.93 -4.93 -34.45
N SER A 177 4.37 -4.10 -35.40
CA SER A 177 5.22 -4.52 -36.53
C SER A 177 6.71 -4.56 -36.14
N TRP A 178 7.40 -5.58 -36.64
CA TRP A 178 8.84 -5.82 -36.44
C TRP A 178 9.72 -4.74 -37.06
#